data_AF-A0A0F4YYR9-F1
#
_entry.id   AF-A0A0F4YYR9-F1
#
_cell.length_a   1.000
_cell.length_b   1.000
_cell.length_c   1.000
_cell.angle_alpha   90.00
_cell.angle_beta   90.00
_cell.angle_gamma   90.00
#
_symmetry.space_group_name_H-M   'P 1'
#
loop_
_entity.id
_entity.type
_entity.pdbx_description
1 polymer ?
#
loop_
_entity_poly.entity_id
_entity_poly.type
_entity_poly.pdbx_seq_one_letter_code
_entity_poly.pdbx_strand_id
1 'polypeptide(L)'
;MLQSLLLLLLGSPLCAIAQSAADYYVRSLPGQPEGPLLKMHAGHIANRQRTIIWLNGGPGCSSMDGALMEIGPYRLKDDHTLEYNNGSWDEFANLLFVDQPVGTGYSYVNTNSYLHELFEMSAEFMIFLEKWFKIFPEYESDDIYIAGESYAGQHIPYIAKAILERNQKVASTGGTQWNLKGLLIGNGWISPADQYPTYLQFAYKEGLIAKGSDISSNLESLQSVCFAQLEASGGKDRVDIPECEKVLTEMLSLTTDSNKQCINMYDVRLRDESCGMAWPPDLEYLRPYLQRPDVMQALNLNRDKASGWEECAGAVSKNFKAKHSLPSIRLLPELIESGIPVLLFSGDRDLICNHLGTEQLIHNMKWNDGTGFETSPGVWAPRRYWTFEGEPAGYYQQARNLTYVLFYNASHMVPFDFPRRTRDMLDRFMHVDIASIGGSPAESRIDGEKLPQTSVGGHPNSTAAEEQEKQRLKQAEWKAYAKSGEAMLVVVIILVCVWGFFIWRSRRRHRGYRSVYRNGEASTGGSSSVLDRFRNKREANGDIETADFDESELDRLNLEGSRNMEAEHYAIGDDDDSDNDESPSQQQHPDSRRESHPSGER
;
A
#
# COMPACT_ATOMS: atom_id res chain seq x y z
N MET A 1 -14.22 -12.76 -67.91
CA MET A 1 -13.26 -11.74 -67.45
C MET A 1 -14.07 -10.50 -67.07
N LEU A 2 -13.77 -9.85 -65.93
CA LEU A 2 -14.48 -8.70 -65.30
C LEU A 2 -15.55 -8.95 -64.21
N GLN A 3 -15.54 -10.06 -63.48
CA GLN A 3 -16.30 -10.13 -62.20
C GLN A 3 -15.58 -10.83 -61.03
N SER A 4 -14.28 -11.12 -61.16
CA SER A 4 -13.54 -11.89 -60.14
C SER A 4 -12.32 -11.18 -59.57
N LEU A 5 -12.15 -9.86 -59.80
CA LEU A 5 -10.97 -9.12 -59.32
C LEU A 5 -11.26 -8.06 -58.24
N LEU A 6 -12.51 -7.88 -57.80
CA LEU A 6 -12.87 -6.81 -56.86
C LEU A 6 -13.13 -7.27 -55.41
N LEU A 7 -12.90 -8.55 -55.08
CA LEU A 7 -13.10 -9.09 -53.72
C LEU A 7 -11.81 -9.46 -52.98
N LEU A 8 -10.64 -9.10 -53.50
CA LEU A 8 -9.33 -9.44 -52.91
C LEU A 8 -8.66 -8.28 -52.15
N LEU A 9 -9.37 -7.18 -51.88
CA LEU A 9 -8.80 -5.98 -51.22
C LEU A 9 -9.51 -5.53 -49.93
N LEU A 10 -10.40 -6.35 -49.34
CA LEU A 10 -11.10 -6.02 -48.08
C LEU A 10 -10.99 -7.12 -47.02
N GLY A 11 -9.85 -7.83 -47.02
CA GLY A 11 -9.52 -8.81 -45.99
C GLY A 11 -8.23 -8.43 -45.28
N SER A 12 -8.15 -7.22 -44.74
CA SER A 12 -7.15 -6.96 -43.70
C SER A 12 -7.47 -7.92 -42.55
N PRO A 13 -6.54 -8.79 -42.12
CA PRO A 13 -6.70 -9.38 -40.81
C PRO A 13 -6.78 -8.21 -39.85
N LEU A 14 -7.83 -8.13 -39.04
CA LEU A 14 -7.77 -7.40 -37.79
C LEU A 14 -6.54 -7.99 -37.07
N CYS A 15 -5.40 -7.33 -37.22
CA CYS A 15 -4.28 -7.53 -36.31
C CYS A 15 -4.90 -7.24 -34.96
N ALA A 16 -5.11 -8.28 -34.16
CA ALA A 16 -5.26 -8.10 -32.73
C ALA A 16 -4.01 -7.33 -32.31
N ILE A 17 -4.17 -6.04 -32.04
CA ILE A 17 -3.09 -5.21 -31.53
C ILE A 17 -2.70 -5.91 -30.23
N ALA A 18 -1.46 -6.42 -30.17
CA ALA A 18 -0.97 -7.03 -28.96
C ALA A 18 -1.10 -5.99 -27.85
N GLN A 19 -1.87 -6.31 -26.80
CA GLN A 19 -2.01 -5.44 -25.65
C GLN A 19 -0.61 -5.16 -25.10
N SER A 20 -0.33 -3.88 -24.91
CA SER A 20 0.90 -3.38 -24.32
C SER A 20 0.72 -3.21 -22.81
N ALA A 21 1.83 -3.10 -22.06
CA ALA A 21 1.76 -2.77 -20.64
C ALA A 21 0.86 -1.55 -20.36
N ALA A 22 0.90 -0.54 -21.25
CA ALA A 22 0.12 0.70 -21.14
C ALA A 22 -1.41 0.48 -21.08
N ASP A 23 -1.92 -0.60 -21.69
CA ASP A 23 -3.35 -0.92 -21.73
C ASP A 23 -3.87 -1.44 -20.38
N TYR A 24 -2.98 -1.82 -19.47
CA TYR A 24 -3.31 -2.31 -18.13
C TYR A 24 -3.10 -1.25 -17.02
N TYR A 25 -2.55 -0.08 -17.36
CA TYR A 25 -2.32 0.96 -16.35
C TYR A 25 -3.63 1.63 -15.92
N VAL A 26 -3.94 1.52 -14.64
CA VAL A 26 -4.98 2.28 -13.94
C VAL A 26 -4.42 3.66 -13.60
N ARG A 27 -5.01 4.72 -14.17
CA ARG A 27 -4.54 6.10 -13.98
C ARG A 27 -5.17 6.79 -12.76
N SER A 28 -6.41 6.44 -12.49
CA SER A 28 -7.20 7.02 -11.40
C SER A 28 -8.29 6.04 -10.99
N LEU A 29 -8.54 5.94 -9.69
CA LEU A 29 -9.69 5.25 -9.13
C LEU A 29 -10.79 6.26 -8.76
N PRO A 30 -12.07 5.96 -9.06
CA PRO A 30 -13.18 6.76 -8.57
C PRO A 30 -13.13 6.91 -7.04
N GLY A 31 -13.28 8.13 -6.52
CA GLY A 31 -13.24 8.37 -5.08
C GLY A 31 -11.85 8.54 -4.49
N GLN A 32 -10.77 8.41 -5.27
CA GLN A 32 -9.42 8.71 -4.78
C GLN A 32 -9.26 10.19 -4.39
N PRO A 33 -8.42 10.51 -3.39
CA PRO A 33 -8.13 11.90 -3.02
C PRO A 33 -7.61 12.74 -4.20
N GLU A 34 -7.90 14.05 -4.19
CA GLU A 34 -7.31 14.99 -5.16
C GLU A 34 -5.79 15.07 -4.94
N GLY A 35 -5.01 14.78 -5.97
CA GLY A 35 -3.56 14.65 -5.84
C GLY A 35 -2.89 14.04 -7.07
N PRO A 36 -1.62 13.62 -6.97
CA PRO A 36 -0.95 12.92 -8.06
C PRO A 36 -1.71 11.64 -8.45
N LEU A 37 -1.60 11.25 -9.72
CA LEU A 37 -2.21 10.02 -10.24
C LEU A 37 -1.83 8.79 -9.39
N LEU A 38 -2.70 7.78 -9.39
CA LEU A 38 -2.43 6.50 -8.74
C LEU A 38 -1.05 5.99 -9.20
N LYS A 39 -0.15 5.77 -8.24
CA LYS A 39 1.15 5.15 -8.51
C LYS A 39 0.95 3.64 -8.61
N MET A 40 1.23 3.07 -9.79
CA MET A 40 1.28 1.61 -9.98
C MET A 40 2.68 1.04 -9.79
N HIS A 41 3.56 1.81 -9.15
CA HIS A 41 4.93 1.46 -8.86
C HIS A 41 5.30 2.00 -7.47
N ALA A 42 6.43 1.56 -6.94
CA ALA A 42 6.93 1.98 -5.64
C ALA A 42 6.93 3.52 -5.52
N GLY A 43 6.54 4.02 -4.34
CA GLY A 43 6.57 5.44 -4.01
C GLY A 43 7.98 6.03 -4.15
N HIS A 44 8.99 5.25 -3.74
CA HIS A 44 10.41 5.55 -3.84
C HIS A 44 11.24 4.30 -4.18
N ILE A 45 12.30 4.49 -4.98
CA ILE A 45 13.36 3.50 -5.11
C ILE A 45 14.44 3.88 -4.10
N ALA A 46 14.59 3.07 -3.05
CA ALA A 46 15.68 3.24 -2.09
C ALA A 46 17.01 2.75 -2.69
N ASN A 47 17.44 1.54 -2.32
CA ASN A 47 18.69 0.94 -2.80
C ASN A 47 18.52 -0.07 -3.96
N ARG A 48 17.32 -0.65 -4.13
CA ARG A 48 17.01 -1.68 -5.13
C ARG A 48 15.54 -1.62 -5.54
N GLN A 49 15.24 -2.08 -6.76
CA GLN A 49 13.87 -2.34 -7.19
C GLN A 49 13.36 -3.63 -6.56
N ARG A 50 12.12 -3.59 -6.09
CA ARG A 50 11.49 -4.67 -5.34
C ARG A 50 10.05 -4.80 -5.78
N THR A 51 9.59 -6.03 -5.91
CA THR A 51 8.18 -6.34 -6.12
C THR A 51 7.71 -7.29 -5.03
N ILE A 52 6.67 -6.90 -4.31
CA ILE A 52 5.98 -7.74 -3.34
C ILE A 52 4.70 -8.25 -4.00
N ILE A 53 4.60 -9.56 -4.14
CA ILE A 53 3.37 -10.23 -4.54
C ILE A 53 2.57 -10.52 -3.28
N TRP A 54 1.35 -9.99 -3.19
CA TRP A 54 0.46 -10.21 -2.05
C TRP A 54 -0.67 -11.18 -2.40
N LEU A 55 -0.91 -12.14 -1.50
CA LEU A 55 -1.95 -13.16 -1.62
C LEU A 55 -2.79 -13.22 -0.34
N ASN A 56 -4.09 -12.96 -0.45
CA ASN A 56 -5.03 -13.32 0.60
C ASN A 56 -5.35 -14.83 0.55
N GLY A 57 -6.03 -15.32 1.59
CA GLY A 57 -6.27 -16.75 1.82
C GLY A 57 -7.68 -17.22 1.42
N GLY A 58 -8.42 -17.72 2.40
CA GLY A 58 -9.69 -18.44 2.23
C GLY A 58 -9.52 -19.95 2.46
N PRO A 59 -9.34 -20.78 1.42
CA PRO A 59 -9.01 -20.42 0.03
C PRO A 59 -10.22 -19.86 -0.73
N GLY A 60 -9.98 -18.89 -1.60
CA GLY A 60 -11.03 -18.27 -2.42
C GLY A 60 -11.31 -16.81 -2.12
N CYS A 61 -10.56 -16.18 -1.20
CA CYS A 61 -10.70 -14.77 -0.85
C CYS A 61 -9.82 -13.88 -1.72
N SER A 62 -10.38 -12.74 -2.13
CA SER A 62 -9.77 -11.82 -3.07
C SER A 62 -8.57 -11.09 -2.46
N SER A 63 -7.50 -10.92 -3.25
CA SER A 63 -6.37 -10.08 -2.85
C SER A 63 -6.69 -8.58 -2.93
N MET A 64 -7.91 -8.20 -3.31
CA MET A 64 -8.41 -6.84 -3.15
C MET A 64 -8.62 -6.46 -1.68
N ASP A 65 -8.78 -7.44 -0.78
CA ASP A 65 -8.76 -7.21 0.67
C ASP A 65 -7.40 -6.63 1.08
N GLY A 66 -6.33 -7.30 0.66
CA GLY A 66 -4.97 -6.80 0.76
C GLY A 66 -4.79 -5.38 0.22
N ALA A 67 -5.39 -5.10 -0.94
CA ALA A 67 -5.23 -3.85 -1.67
C ALA A 67 -5.97 -2.65 -1.06
N LEU A 68 -7.16 -2.87 -0.48
CA LEU A 68 -8.05 -1.80 -0.04
C LEU A 68 -8.40 -1.84 1.46
N MET A 69 -8.04 -2.90 2.18
CA MET A 69 -8.27 -3.06 3.63
C MET A 69 -7.00 -3.35 4.43
N GLU A 70 -5.86 -3.69 3.80
CA GLU A 70 -4.64 -4.04 4.54
C GLU A 70 -3.37 -3.26 4.14
N ILE A 71 -2.64 -3.67 3.12
CA ILE A 71 -1.29 -3.17 2.83
C ILE A 71 -1.22 -2.19 1.67
N GLY A 72 -2.31 -2.04 0.91
CA GLY A 72 -2.33 -1.15 -0.25
C GLY A 72 -2.38 0.34 0.10
N PRO A 73 -2.25 1.21 -0.93
CA PRO A 73 -2.09 2.65 -0.77
C PRO A 73 -3.35 3.37 -0.28
N TYR A 74 -4.51 2.74 -0.43
CA TYR A 74 -5.79 3.31 -0.09
C TYR A 74 -6.59 2.43 0.87
N ARG A 75 -7.52 3.08 1.58
CA ARG A 75 -8.60 2.51 2.38
C ARG A 75 -9.93 3.06 1.90
N LEU A 76 -11.01 2.31 2.09
CA LEU A 76 -12.35 2.85 1.91
C LEU A 76 -12.79 3.56 3.18
N LYS A 77 -13.24 4.80 3.05
CA LYS A 77 -13.91 5.53 4.11
C LYS A 77 -15.42 5.23 4.12
N ASP A 78 -15.97 5.06 2.92
CA ASP A 78 -17.35 4.68 2.63
C ASP A 78 -17.35 3.97 1.26
N ASP A 79 -18.53 3.62 0.73
CA ASP A 79 -18.69 2.94 -0.56
C ASP A 79 -18.36 3.83 -1.79
N HIS A 80 -17.97 5.10 -1.57
CA HIS A 80 -17.65 6.05 -2.62
C HIS A 80 -16.27 6.71 -2.53
N THR A 81 -15.65 6.73 -1.36
CA THR A 81 -14.52 7.58 -1.04
C THR A 81 -13.34 6.75 -0.56
N LEU A 82 -12.19 6.96 -1.19
CA LEU A 82 -10.91 6.39 -0.77
C LEU A 82 -10.11 7.41 0.04
N GLU A 83 -9.35 6.92 1.01
CA GLU A 83 -8.38 7.69 1.78
C GLU A 83 -7.00 7.01 1.78
N TYR A 84 -5.93 7.78 2.01
CA TYR A 84 -4.58 7.25 2.00
C TYR A 84 -4.30 6.37 3.22
N ASN A 85 -3.71 5.20 2.99
CA ASN A 85 -3.17 4.34 4.04
C ASN A 85 -1.79 4.84 4.48
N ASN A 86 -1.62 5.19 5.75
CA ASN A 86 -0.38 5.73 6.30
C ASN A 86 0.70 4.70 6.64
N GLY A 87 0.41 3.41 6.47
CA GLY A 87 1.37 2.32 6.56
C GLY A 87 1.34 1.42 5.34
N SER A 88 1.03 1.97 4.16
CA SER A 88 1.04 1.24 2.91
C SER A 88 2.42 0.64 2.61
N TRP A 89 2.42 -0.57 2.03
CA TRP A 89 3.63 -1.29 1.69
C TRP A 89 4.24 -0.86 0.34
N ASP A 90 3.58 0.03 -0.41
CA ASP A 90 4.04 0.51 -1.72
C ASP A 90 5.16 1.56 -1.64
N GLU A 91 5.49 2.06 -0.44
CA GLU A 91 6.44 3.16 -0.28
C GLU A 91 7.86 2.83 -0.82
N PHE A 92 8.31 1.56 -0.75
CA PHE A 92 9.66 1.12 -1.22
C PHE A 92 9.63 -0.15 -2.06
N ALA A 93 8.45 -0.60 -2.48
CA ALA A 93 8.28 -1.79 -3.29
C ALA A 93 7.05 -1.61 -4.19
N ASN A 94 7.07 -2.21 -5.37
CA ASN A 94 5.87 -2.39 -6.17
C ASN A 94 4.98 -3.43 -5.47
N LEU A 95 3.67 -3.21 -5.40
CA LEU A 95 2.72 -4.19 -4.87
C LEU A 95 1.95 -4.84 -6.02
N LEU A 96 1.98 -6.17 -6.09
CA LEU A 96 1.20 -6.98 -7.02
C LEU A 96 0.19 -7.82 -6.24
N PHE A 97 -1.07 -7.40 -6.27
CA PHE A 97 -2.19 -8.15 -5.70
C PHE A 97 -2.74 -9.13 -6.74
N VAL A 98 -2.85 -10.41 -6.38
CA VAL A 98 -3.29 -11.44 -7.33
C VAL A 98 -4.49 -12.19 -6.77
N ASP A 99 -5.64 -12.06 -7.44
CA ASP A 99 -6.80 -12.91 -7.19
C ASP A 99 -6.53 -14.32 -7.70
N GLN A 100 -6.40 -15.27 -6.78
CA GLN A 100 -6.13 -16.67 -7.07
C GLN A 100 -6.76 -17.58 -6.02
N PRO A 101 -7.03 -18.86 -6.32
CA PRO A 101 -7.02 -19.49 -7.64
C PRO A 101 -8.19 -18.99 -8.51
N VAL A 102 -8.38 -19.60 -9.67
CA VAL A 102 -9.50 -19.25 -10.56
C VAL A 102 -10.86 -19.37 -9.85
N GLY A 103 -11.72 -18.35 -10.01
CA GLY A 103 -13.00 -18.20 -9.31
C GLY A 103 -12.96 -17.18 -8.17
N THR A 104 -11.77 -16.83 -7.66
CA THR A 104 -11.57 -15.83 -6.61
C THR A 104 -11.68 -14.41 -7.16
N GLY A 105 -12.37 -13.51 -6.44
CA GLY A 105 -12.39 -12.06 -6.75
C GLY A 105 -12.75 -11.79 -8.21
N TYR A 106 -11.89 -11.13 -8.97
CA TYR A 106 -12.06 -10.89 -10.42
C TYR A 106 -11.52 -11.99 -11.33
N SER A 107 -10.80 -12.99 -10.81
CA SER A 107 -10.30 -14.10 -11.61
C SER A 107 -11.42 -15.09 -11.93
N TYR A 108 -11.75 -15.25 -13.21
CA TYR A 108 -12.87 -16.10 -13.63
C TYR A 108 -12.51 -16.99 -14.83
N VAL A 109 -13.31 -18.05 -14.98
CA VAL A 109 -13.41 -18.87 -16.18
C VAL A 109 -14.88 -19.02 -16.55
N ASN A 110 -15.17 -19.28 -17.82
CA ASN A 110 -16.55 -19.48 -18.30
C ASN A 110 -17.15 -20.84 -17.87
N THR A 111 -16.39 -21.66 -17.13
CA THR A 111 -16.74 -23.02 -16.72
C THR A 111 -16.56 -23.19 -15.21
N ASN A 112 -17.06 -24.28 -14.64
CA ASN A 112 -16.81 -24.64 -13.23
C ASN A 112 -15.45 -25.34 -13.04
N SER A 113 -14.39 -24.84 -13.67
CA SER A 113 -13.04 -25.43 -13.65
C SER A 113 -12.24 -24.99 -12.42
N TYR A 114 -12.84 -25.14 -11.23
CA TYR A 114 -12.17 -24.81 -9.96
C TYR A 114 -11.03 -25.79 -9.68
N LEU A 115 -9.96 -25.28 -9.06
CA LEU A 115 -8.82 -26.11 -8.65
C LEU A 115 -9.13 -26.91 -7.38
N HIS A 116 -8.46 -28.05 -7.24
CA HIS A 116 -8.67 -28.96 -6.12
C HIS A 116 -7.42 -29.13 -5.25
N GLU A 117 -6.23 -28.88 -5.81
CA GLU A 117 -4.94 -29.17 -5.18
C GLU A 117 -3.95 -27.99 -5.20
N LEU A 118 -3.02 -27.97 -4.23
CA LEU A 118 -2.00 -26.91 -4.11
C LEU A 118 -0.97 -26.94 -5.25
N PHE A 119 -0.66 -28.13 -5.78
CA PHE A 119 0.25 -28.24 -6.93
C PHE A 119 -0.39 -27.76 -8.25
N GLU A 120 -1.72 -27.85 -8.38
CA GLU A 120 -2.45 -27.29 -9.53
C GLU A 120 -2.43 -25.76 -9.43
N MET A 121 -2.74 -25.22 -8.24
CA MET A 121 -2.69 -23.78 -7.97
C MET A 121 -1.31 -23.21 -8.27
N SER A 122 -0.24 -23.84 -7.77
CA SER A 122 1.10 -23.32 -8.03
C SER A 122 1.46 -23.39 -9.51
N ALA A 123 1.04 -24.42 -10.24
CA ALA A 123 1.26 -24.51 -11.68
C ALA A 123 0.55 -23.38 -12.45
N GLU A 124 -0.72 -23.07 -12.13
CA GLU A 124 -1.43 -21.94 -12.74
C GLU A 124 -0.80 -20.60 -12.36
N PHE A 125 -0.35 -20.45 -11.11
CA PHE A 125 0.33 -19.24 -10.65
C PHE A 125 1.65 -19.00 -11.39
N MET A 126 2.41 -20.06 -11.69
CA MET A 126 3.62 -19.96 -12.50
C MET A 126 3.31 -19.53 -13.94
N ILE A 127 2.23 -20.03 -14.54
CA ILE A 127 1.77 -19.57 -15.87
C ILE A 127 1.39 -18.09 -15.83
N PHE A 128 0.72 -17.65 -14.77
CA PHE A 128 0.42 -16.23 -14.55
C PHE A 128 1.70 -15.39 -14.50
N LEU A 129 2.69 -15.77 -13.68
CA LEU A 129 3.96 -15.03 -13.58
C LEU A 129 4.70 -14.98 -14.92
N GLU A 130 4.78 -16.09 -15.66
CA GLU A 130 5.42 -16.11 -16.98
C GLU A 130 4.74 -15.17 -17.98
N LYS A 131 3.40 -15.04 -17.92
CA LYS A 131 2.66 -14.10 -18.77
C LYS A 131 2.81 -12.66 -18.27
N TRP A 132 2.79 -12.45 -16.96
CA TRP A 132 2.95 -11.14 -16.35
C TRP A 132 4.30 -10.54 -16.69
N PHE A 133 5.41 -11.27 -16.53
CA PHE A 133 6.74 -10.81 -16.92
C PHE A 133 6.91 -10.61 -18.43
N LYS A 134 6.10 -11.26 -19.28
CA LYS A 134 6.09 -10.96 -20.72
C LYS A 134 5.43 -9.62 -21.03
N ILE A 135 4.44 -9.21 -20.24
CA ILE A 135 3.73 -7.93 -20.40
C ILE A 135 4.52 -6.81 -19.73
N PHE A 136 5.09 -7.07 -18.55
CA PHE A 136 5.86 -6.14 -17.72
C PHE A 136 7.28 -6.65 -17.48
N PRO A 137 8.13 -6.73 -18.53
CA PRO A 137 9.48 -7.27 -18.43
C PRO A 137 10.39 -6.47 -17.48
N GLU A 138 10.09 -5.20 -17.22
CA GLU A 138 10.83 -4.34 -16.29
C GLU A 138 10.90 -4.89 -14.86
N TYR A 139 9.91 -5.68 -14.43
CA TYR A 139 9.87 -6.26 -13.08
C TYR A 139 10.52 -7.64 -12.99
N GLU A 140 10.89 -8.29 -14.12
CA GLU A 140 11.48 -9.65 -14.10
C GLU A 140 12.82 -9.71 -13.36
N SER A 141 13.54 -8.59 -13.32
CA SER A 141 14.82 -8.45 -12.63
C SER A 141 14.73 -7.97 -11.17
N ASP A 142 13.53 -7.69 -10.67
CA ASP A 142 13.34 -7.18 -9.31
C ASP A 142 13.80 -8.18 -8.23
N ASP A 143 14.14 -7.66 -7.04
CA ASP A 143 14.12 -8.48 -5.83
C ASP A 143 12.65 -8.83 -5.51
N ILE A 144 12.25 -10.08 -5.72
CA ILE A 144 10.86 -10.54 -5.58
C ILE A 144 10.62 -11.05 -4.16
N TYR A 145 9.54 -10.58 -3.55
CA TYR A 145 9.04 -11.06 -2.28
C TYR A 145 7.63 -11.61 -2.47
N ILE A 146 7.29 -12.69 -1.77
CA ILE A 146 5.91 -13.20 -1.75
C ILE A 146 5.40 -13.07 -0.32
N ALA A 147 4.34 -12.30 -0.16
CA ALA A 147 3.69 -12.01 1.09
C ALA A 147 2.21 -12.42 1.04
N GLY A 148 1.62 -12.64 2.19
CA GLY A 148 0.21 -12.94 2.27
C GLY A 148 -0.18 -13.45 3.65
N GLU A 149 -1.45 -13.81 3.77
CA GLU A 149 -2.03 -14.19 5.06
C GLU A 149 -2.93 -15.42 5.00
N SER A 150 -3.25 -15.98 6.17
CA SER A 150 -4.24 -17.04 6.32
C SER A 150 -3.88 -18.28 5.50
N TYR A 151 -4.77 -18.76 4.64
CA TYR A 151 -4.52 -19.90 3.75
C TYR A 151 -3.39 -19.65 2.72
N ALA A 152 -2.92 -18.41 2.54
CA ALA A 152 -1.67 -18.14 1.82
C ALA A 152 -0.45 -18.79 2.49
N GLY A 153 -0.55 -19.17 3.77
CA GLY A 153 0.40 -20.05 4.44
C GLY A 153 0.59 -21.40 3.73
N GLN A 154 -0.42 -21.89 3.01
CA GLN A 154 -0.30 -23.04 2.10
C GLN A 154 0.22 -22.63 0.72
N HIS A 155 -0.31 -21.55 0.15
CA HIS A 155 0.01 -21.12 -1.21
C HIS A 155 1.47 -20.70 -1.40
N ILE A 156 1.99 -19.85 -0.49
CA ILE A 156 3.28 -19.19 -0.64
C ILE A 156 4.44 -20.19 -0.72
N PRO A 157 4.55 -21.21 0.17
CA PRO A 157 5.63 -22.20 0.06
C PRO A 157 5.56 -23.05 -1.22
N TYR A 158 4.35 -23.35 -1.71
CA TYR A 158 4.15 -24.08 -2.96
C TYR A 158 4.60 -23.27 -4.18
N ILE A 159 4.29 -21.97 -4.21
CA ILE A 159 4.74 -21.04 -5.26
C ILE A 159 6.26 -20.86 -5.20
N ALA A 160 6.82 -20.63 -4.01
CA ALA A 160 8.25 -20.45 -3.81
C ALA A 160 9.06 -21.66 -4.31
N LYS A 161 8.60 -22.88 -3.98
CA LYS A 161 9.21 -24.12 -4.47
C LYS A 161 9.17 -24.21 -6.00
N ALA A 162 8.04 -23.88 -6.61
CA ALA A 162 7.90 -23.88 -8.06
C ALA A 162 8.84 -22.85 -8.75
N ILE A 163 9.04 -21.67 -8.14
CA ILE A 163 10.01 -20.67 -8.62
C ILE A 163 11.44 -21.21 -8.55
N LEU A 164 11.83 -21.83 -7.44
CA LEU A 164 13.17 -22.42 -7.30
C LEU A 164 13.42 -23.55 -8.32
N GLU A 165 12.46 -24.45 -8.50
CA GLU A 165 12.54 -25.53 -9.49
C GLU A 165 12.62 -24.97 -10.93
N ARG A 166 11.85 -23.93 -11.24
CA ARG A 166 11.95 -23.22 -12.53
C ARG A 166 13.35 -22.63 -12.70
N ASN A 167 13.85 -21.90 -11.69
CA ASN A 167 15.16 -21.26 -11.73
C ASN A 167 16.30 -22.27 -11.98
N GLN A 168 16.25 -23.43 -11.33
CA GLN A 168 17.19 -24.52 -11.59
C GLN A 168 17.14 -25.01 -13.04
N LYS A 169 15.93 -25.17 -13.60
CA LYS A 169 15.75 -25.60 -15.00
C LYS A 169 16.28 -24.55 -15.98
N VAL A 170 15.92 -23.28 -15.82
CA VAL A 170 16.37 -22.21 -16.75
C VAL A 170 17.85 -21.88 -16.61
N ALA A 171 18.45 -22.07 -15.43
CA ALA A 171 19.90 -21.96 -15.24
C ALA A 171 20.67 -22.89 -16.17
N SER A 172 20.18 -24.11 -16.37
CA SER A 172 20.80 -25.09 -17.27
C SER A 172 20.74 -24.71 -18.76
N THR A 173 19.80 -23.84 -19.13
CA THR A 173 19.57 -23.38 -20.51
C THR A 173 19.98 -21.92 -20.74
N GLY A 174 20.54 -21.24 -19.73
CA GLY A 174 20.94 -19.83 -19.80
C GLY A 174 19.78 -18.82 -19.76
N GLY A 175 18.59 -19.23 -19.30
CA GLY A 175 17.44 -18.35 -19.15
C GLY A 175 17.48 -17.50 -17.87
N THR A 176 16.68 -16.43 -17.85
CA THR A 176 16.56 -15.50 -16.72
C THR A 176 15.95 -16.18 -15.49
N GLN A 177 16.67 -16.11 -14.37
CA GLN A 177 16.18 -16.56 -13.07
C GLN A 177 15.37 -15.45 -12.41
N TRP A 178 14.28 -15.84 -11.74
CA TRP A 178 13.48 -14.91 -10.95
C TRP A 178 14.05 -14.81 -9.54
N ASN A 179 14.37 -13.59 -9.14
CA ASN A 179 15.19 -13.34 -7.96
C ASN A 179 14.34 -13.28 -6.68
N LEU A 180 13.85 -14.44 -6.24
CA LEU A 180 13.08 -14.59 -5.01
C LEU A 180 13.96 -14.32 -3.78
N LYS A 181 13.65 -13.26 -3.02
CA LYS A 181 14.43 -12.74 -1.90
C LYS A 181 13.82 -12.95 -0.53
N GLY A 182 12.55 -13.30 -0.42
CA GLY A 182 11.95 -13.60 0.88
C GLY A 182 10.48 -13.92 0.84
N LEU A 183 10.01 -14.60 1.88
CA LEU A 183 8.61 -14.97 2.08
C LEU A 183 8.11 -14.33 3.38
N LEU A 184 6.93 -13.72 3.35
CA LEU A 184 6.26 -13.16 4.54
C LEU A 184 4.87 -13.79 4.69
N ILE A 185 4.59 -14.42 5.82
CA ILE A 185 3.32 -15.10 6.04
C ILE A 185 2.69 -14.62 7.34
N GLY A 186 1.60 -13.86 7.22
CA GLY A 186 0.79 -13.36 8.33
C GLY A 186 -0.26 -14.37 8.75
N ASN A 187 -0.40 -14.63 10.05
CA ASN A 187 -1.49 -15.44 10.62
C ASN A 187 -1.79 -16.70 9.77
N GLY A 188 -0.73 -17.43 9.40
CA GLY A 188 -0.81 -18.41 8.32
C GLY A 188 -1.31 -19.78 8.76
N TRP A 189 -2.15 -20.41 7.94
CA TRP A 189 -2.45 -21.84 8.01
C TRP A 189 -1.35 -22.62 7.29
N ILE A 190 -0.45 -23.25 8.03
CA ILE A 190 0.81 -23.84 7.53
C ILE A 190 0.96 -25.30 7.94
N SER A 191 0.79 -25.59 9.24
CA SER A 191 0.94 -26.92 9.83
C SER A 191 -0.32 -27.30 10.61
N PRO A 192 -1.30 -27.97 9.96
CA PRO A 192 -2.53 -28.43 10.62
C PRO A 192 -2.24 -29.25 11.88
N ALA A 193 -1.23 -30.13 11.83
CA ALA A 193 -0.85 -30.98 12.95
C ALA A 193 -0.35 -30.22 14.18
N ASP A 194 0.27 -29.05 13.99
CA ASP A 194 0.73 -28.20 15.08
C ASP A 194 -0.30 -27.15 15.49
N GLN A 195 -1.19 -26.74 14.58
CA GLN A 195 -2.15 -25.66 14.80
C GLN A 195 -3.48 -26.14 15.37
N TYR A 196 -4.07 -27.24 14.90
CA TYR A 196 -5.33 -27.78 15.46
C TYR A 196 -5.30 -28.00 16.98
N PRO A 197 -4.21 -28.55 17.58
CA PRO A 197 -4.14 -28.73 19.03
C PRO A 197 -4.25 -27.43 19.83
N THR A 198 -3.95 -26.28 19.20
CA THR A 198 -3.83 -25.00 19.89
C THR A 198 -5.14 -24.25 20.06
N TYR A 199 -6.22 -24.59 19.33
CA TYR A 199 -7.51 -23.90 19.46
C TYR A 199 -8.01 -23.87 20.90
N LEU A 200 -8.09 -25.03 21.55
CA LEU A 200 -8.59 -25.11 22.91
C LEU A 200 -7.60 -24.54 23.93
N GLN A 201 -6.30 -24.68 23.68
CA GLN A 201 -5.25 -24.09 24.52
C GLN A 201 -5.32 -22.56 24.50
N PHE A 202 -5.50 -21.98 23.31
CA PHE A 202 -5.67 -20.55 23.11
C PHE A 202 -6.96 -20.06 23.77
N ALA A 203 -8.08 -20.76 23.57
CA ALA A 203 -9.35 -20.42 24.21
C ALA A 203 -9.28 -20.42 25.75
N TYR A 204 -8.53 -21.35 26.34
CA TYR A 204 -8.28 -21.33 27.78
C TYR A 204 -7.37 -20.18 28.22
N LYS A 205 -6.30 -19.93 27.46
CA LYS A 205 -5.33 -18.87 27.76
C LYS A 205 -5.98 -17.48 27.72
N GLU A 206 -6.81 -17.23 26.73
CA GLU A 206 -7.53 -15.96 26.54
C GLU A 206 -8.80 -15.87 27.39
N GLY A 207 -9.12 -16.90 28.18
CA GLY A 207 -10.30 -16.91 29.06
C GLY A 207 -11.64 -16.98 28.32
N LEU A 208 -11.63 -17.38 27.05
CA LEU A 208 -12.85 -17.54 26.24
C LEU A 208 -13.72 -18.69 26.76
N ILE A 209 -13.08 -19.70 27.35
CA ILE A 209 -13.74 -20.89 27.89
C ILE A 209 -13.16 -21.23 29.27
N ALA A 210 -14.04 -21.44 30.24
CA ALA A 210 -13.65 -21.89 31.56
C ALA A 210 -13.31 -23.39 31.57
N LYS A 211 -12.10 -23.73 32.02
CA LYS A 211 -11.66 -25.13 32.16
C LYS A 211 -12.53 -25.87 33.19
N GLY A 212 -13.01 -27.06 32.84
CA GLY A 212 -13.90 -27.88 33.68
C GLY A 212 -15.39 -27.54 33.55
N SER A 213 -15.77 -26.61 32.66
CA SER A 213 -17.16 -26.39 32.25
C SER A 213 -17.68 -27.50 31.33
N ASP A 214 -19.00 -27.57 31.17
CA ASP A 214 -19.65 -28.48 30.20
C ASP A 214 -19.17 -28.20 28.77
N ILE A 215 -19.01 -26.91 28.41
CA ILE A 215 -18.46 -26.48 27.11
C ILE A 215 -17.05 -27.05 26.92
N SER A 216 -16.17 -26.84 27.90
CA SER A 216 -14.81 -27.37 27.83
C SER A 216 -14.77 -28.89 27.67
N SER A 217 -15.65 -29.61 28.39
CA SER A 217 -15.71 -31.07 28.33
C SER A 217 -16.13 -31.59 26.95
N ASN A 218 -17.09 -30.91 26.30
CA ASN A 218 -17.51 -31.21 24.94
C ASN A 218 -16.37 -30.99 23.93
N LEU A 219 -15.67 -29.86 24.03
CA LEU A 219 -14.56 -29.53 23.14
C LEU A 219 -13.35 -30.44 23.36
N GLU A 220 -13.04 -30.84 24.59
CA GLU A 220 -11.99 -31.81 24.90
C GLU A 220 -12.29 -33.19 24.27
N SER A 221 -13.56 -33.59 24.23
CA SER A 221 -13.99 -34.81 23.53
C SER A 221 -13.77 -34.70 22.01
N LEU A 222 -14.14 -33.58 21.40
CA LEU A 222 -13.91 -33.36 19.97
C LEU A 222 -12.41 -33.29 19.65
N GLN A 223 -11.62 -32.61 20.48
CA GLN A 223 -10.19 -32.52 20.33
C GLN A 223 -9.51 -33.90 20.45
N SER A 224 -10.01 -34.77 21.33
CA SER A 224 -9.52 -36.16 21.42
C SER A 224 -9.75 -36.95 20.13
N VAL A 225 -10.89 -36.74 19.46
CA VAL A 225 -11.16 -37.34 18.14
C VAL A 225 -10.22 -36.76 17.07
N CYS A 226 -10.00 -35.45 17.08
CA CYS A 226 -9.01 -34.80 16.20
C CYS A 226 -7.61 -35.40 16.38
N PHE A 227 -7.14 -35.56 17.62
CA PHE A 227 -5.83 -36.18 17.90
C PHE A 227 -5.74 -37.61 17.40
N ALA A 228 -6.82 -38.40 17.53
CA ALA A 228 -6.86 -39.75 16.96
C ALA A 228 -6.72 -39.73 15.42
N GLN A 229 -7.31 -38.74 14.73
CA GLN A 229 -7.13 -38.58 13.28
C GLN A 229 -5.73 -38.11 12.89
N LEU A 230 -5.13 -37.22 13.69
CA LEU A 230 -3.76 -36.75 13.46
C LEU A 230 -2.73 -37.87 13.64
N GLU A 231 -2.90 -38.74 14.63
CA GLU A 231 -2.00 -39.88 14.88
C GLU A 231 -2.28 -41.10 13.98
N ALA A 232 -3.39 -41.09 13.24
CA ALA A 232 -3.65 -42.09 12.22
C ALA A 232 -2.58 -42.02 11.11
N SER A 233 -2.35 -43.15 10.41
CA SER A 233 -1.37 -43.21 9.33
C SER A 233 -1.66 -42.16 8.24
N GLY A 234 -0.68 -41.29 7.99
CA GLY A 234 -0.81 -40.16 7.05
C GLY A 234 -1.70 -39.00 7.55
N GLY A 235 -2.14 -39.00 8.81
CA GLY A 235 -2.97 -37.94 9.38
C GLY A 235 -2.27 -36.58 9.40
N LYS A 236 -1.00 -36.55 9.83
CA LYS A 236 -0.15 -35.34 9.84
C LYS A 236 0.24 -34.81 8.45
N ASP A 237 -0.06 -35.59 7.40
CA ASP A 237 0.24 -35.26 6.01
C ASP A 237 -0.99 -34.71 5.26
N ARG A 238 -2.07 -34.36 5.99
CA ARG A 238 -3.29 -33.79 5.42
C ARG A 238 -3.38 -32.29 5.70
N VAL A 239 -3.79 -31.52 4.69
CA VAL A 239 -4.02 -30.06 4.78
C VAL A 239 -5.32 -29.72 5.51
N ASP A 240 -6.33 -30.58 5.38
CA ASP A 240 -7.67 -30.44 5.97
C ASP A 240 -8.09 -31.75 6.65
N ILE A 241 -8.54 -31.66 7.90
CA ILE A 241 -9.03 -32.78 8.70
C ILE A 241 -10.41 -32.41 9.26
N PRO A 242 -11.51 -32.91 8.68
CA PRO A 242 -12.87 -32.51 9.04
C PRO A 242 -13.21 -32.67 10.52
N GLU A 243 -12.68 -33.71 11.19
CA GLU A 243 -12.87 -33.92 12.62
C GLU A 243 -12.20 -32.85 13.48
N CYS A 244 -11.08 -32.29 13.00
CA CYS A 244 -10.38 -31.21 13.68
C CYS A 244 -11.02 -29.84 13.43
N GLU A 245 -11.54 -29.58 12.23
CA GLU A 245 -12.30 -28.37 11.90
C GLU A 245 -13.55 -28.18 12.79
N LYS A 246 -14.15 -29.30 13.22
CA LYS A 246 -15.28 -29.28 14.16
C LYS A 246 -14.94 -28.63 15.50
N VAL A 247 -13.68 -28.67 15.94
CA VAL A 247 -13.30 -28.08 17.24
C VAL A 247 -13.55 -26.58 17.24
N LEU A 248 -13.09 -25.87 16.21
CA LEU A 248 -13.31 -24.43 16.07
C LEU A 248 -14.81 -24.13 15.82
N THR A 249 -15.43 -24.84 14.88
CA THR A 249 -16.84 -24.60 14.53
C THR A 249 -17.77 -24.79 15.74
N GLU A 250 -17.56 -25.86 16.51
CA GLU A 250 -18.35 -26.12 17.72
C GLU A 250 -18.01 -25.14 18.84
N MET A 251 -16.74 -24.71 18.97
CA MET A 251 -16.34 -23.69 19.93
C MET A 251 -17.12 -22.38 19.71
N LEU A 252 -17.21 -21.91 18.47
CA LEU A 252 -17.95 -20.71 18.12
C LEU A 252 -19.44 -20.87 18.41
N SER A 253 -20.01 -22.02 18.04
CA SER A 253 -21.41 -22.37 18.32
C SER A 253 -21.71 -22.35 19.82
N LEU A 254 -20.92 -23.06 20.63
CA LEU A 254 -21.11 -23.19 22.08
C LEU A 254 -20.82 -21.90 22.86
N THR A 255 -20.08 -20.95 22.29
CA THR A 255 -19.79 -19.64 22.90
C THR A 255 -20.74 -18.53 22.45
N THR A 256 -21.79 -18.88 21.70
CA THR A 256 -22.85 -17.95 21.29
C THR A 256 -23.63 -17.47 22.53
N ASP A 257 -23.78 -16.15 22.67
CA ASP A 257 -24.49 -15.53 23.78
C ASP A 257 -26.00 -15.38 23.53
N SER A 258 -26.71 -14.76 24.48
CA SER A 258 -28.16 -14.55 24.41
C SER A 258 -28.61 -13.67 23.23
N ASN A 259 -27.71 -12.84 22.69
CA ASN A 259 -27.98 -11.99 21.53
C ASN A 259 -27.71 -12.71 20.21
N LYS A 260 -27.44 -14.02 20.24
CA LYS A 260 -27.02 -14.84 19.09
C LYS A 260 -25.68 -14.38 18.50
N GLN A 261 -24.83 -13.74 19.30
CA GLN A 261 -23.50 -13.34 18.88
C GLN A 261 -22.48 -14.35 19.40
N CYS A 262 -21.62 -14.81 18.50
CA CYS A 262 -20.49 -15.68 18.80
C CYS A 262 -19.19 -14.86 18.78
N ILE A 263 -18.13 -15.44 19.32
CA ILE A 263 -16.78 -14.86 19.25
C ILE A 263 -16.40 -14.69 17.78
N ASN A 264 -15.82 -13.55 17.43
CA ASN A 264 -15.24 -13.35 16.11
C ASN A 264 -13.94 -14.15 16.01
N MET A 265 -13.86 -15.08 15.05
CA MET A 265 -12.70 -15.97 14.92
C MET A 265 -11.41 -15.28 14.47
N TYR A 266 -11.53 -14.07 13.93
CA TYR A 266 -10.42 -13.24 13.47
C TYR A 266 -9.92 -12.25 14.53
N ASP A 267 -10.77 -11.90 15.50
CA ASP A 267 -10.41 -11.10 16.67
C ASP A 267 -11.26 -11.47 17.89
N VAL A 268 -10.65 -12.16 18.86
CA VAL A 268 -11.35 -12.65 20.05
C VAL A 268 -11.88 -11.55 20.99
N ARG A 269 -11.51 -10.29 20.76
CA ARG A 269 -12.06 -9.12 21.47
C ARG A 269 -13.45 -8.76 20.97
N LEU A 270 -13.84 -9.24 19.79
CA LEU A 270 -15.08 -8.89 19.10
C LEU A 270 -16.09 -10.05 19.12
N ARG A 271 -17.36 -9.69 18.94
CA ARG A 271 -18.49 -10.63 18.80
C ARG A 271 -19.46 -10.12 17.75
N ASP A 272 -20.01 -11.03 16.96
CA ASP A 272 -21.01 -10.74 15.94
C ASP A 272 -21.87 -11.99 15.62
N GLU A 273 -22.96 -11.82 14.87
CA GLU A 273 -23.88 -12.91 14.52
C GLU A 273 -23.30 -13.93 13.54
N SER A 274 -22.20 -13.58 12.87
CA SER A 274 -21.56 -14.35 11.80
C SER A 274 -20.23 -15.00 12.24
N CYS A 275 -19.89 -14.87 13.53
CA CYS A 275 -18.62 -15.31 14.13
C CYS A 275 -17.38 -14.77 13.41
N GLY A 276 -17.47 -13.57 12.84
CA GLY A 276 -16.40 -12.88 12.14
C GLY A 276 -16.51 -12.84 10.61
N MET A 277 -17.46 -13.56 9.99
CA MET A 277 -17.59 -13.56 8.52
C MET A 277 -18.07 -12.22 7.92
N ALA A 278 -18.57 -11.30 8.75
CA ALA A 278 -18.94 -9.94 8.36
C ALA A 278 -17.90 -8.90 8.81
N TRP A 279 -16.75 -9.33 9.32
CA TRP A 279 -15.64 -8.48 9.74
C TRP A 279 -14.54 -8.47 8.65
N PRO A 280 -13.82 -7.35 8.44
CA PRO A 280 -13.90 -6.07 9.19
C PRO A 280 -15.08 -5.19 8.78
N PRO A 281 -15.40 -4.11 9.54
CA PRO A 281 -16.46 -3.16 9.19
C PRO A 281 -16.34 -2.61 7.75
N ASP A 282 -15.11 -2.46 7.25
CA ASP A 282 -14.80 -1.99 5.89
C ASP A 282 -15.41 -2.89 4.79
N LEU A 283 -15.68 -4.17 5.09
CA LEU A 283 -16.28 -5.12 4.15
C LEU A 283 -17.67 -4.68 3.69
N GLU A 284 -18.41 -3.94 4.53
CA GLU A 284 -19.71 -3.33 4.18
C GLU A 284 -19.59 -2.42 2.96
N TYR A 285 -18.47 -1.71 2.83
CA TYR A 285 -18.22 -0.75 1.75
C TYR A 285 -17.47 -1.36 0.57
N LEU A 286 -16.59 -2.33 0.82
CA LEU A 286 -15.70 -2.90 -0.17
C LEU A 286 -16.45 -3.54 -1.34
N ARG A 287 -17.45 -4.38 -1.03
CA ARG A 287 -18.23 -5.06 -2.07
C ARG A 287 -19.01 -4.09 -2.95
N PRO A 288 -19.82 -3.15 -2.42
CA PRO A 288 -20.48 -2.15 -3.23
C PRO A 288 -19.51 -1.33 -4.09
N TYR A 289 -18.41 -0.86 -3.51
CA TYR A 289 -17.43 -0.05 -4.22
C TYR A 289 -16.82 -0.78 -5.42
N LEU A 290 -16.33 -2.01 -5.21
CA LEU A 290 -15.73 -2.83 -6.27
C LEU A 290 -16.75 -3.25 -7.32
N GLN A 291 -18.04 -3.32 -6.97
CA GLN A 291 -19.10 -3.60 -7.95
C GLN A 291 -19.53 -2.39 -8.79
N ARG A 292 -19.05 -1.18 -8.51
CA ARG A 292 -19.47 0.02 -9.25
C ARG A 292 -19.00 -0.01 -10.72
N PRO A 293 -19.87 0.35 -11.69
CA PRO A 293 -19.52 0.29 -13.11
C PRO A 293 -18.34 1.17 -13.54
N ASP A 294 -18.14 2.31 -12.86
CA ASP A 294 -17.03 3.24 -13.10
C ASP A 294 -15.72 2.74 -12.48
N VAL A 295 -15.77 2.14 -11.30
CA VAL A 295 -14.61 1.47 -10.66
C VAL A 295 -14.17 0.28 -11.51
N MET A 296 -15.10 -0.58 -11.93
CA MET A 296 -14.77 -1.72 -12.79
C MET A 296 -14.15 -1.29 -14.13
N GLN A 297 -14.63 -0.18 -14.70
CA GLN A 297 -14.08 0.39 -15.91
C GLN A 297 -12.66 0.93 -15.68
N ALA A 298 -12.43 1.63 -14.56
CA ALA A 298 -11.11 2.14 -14.21
C ALA A 298 -10.08 1.01 -13.99
N LEU A 299 -10.51 -0.12 -13.44
CA LEU A 299 -9.69 -1.32 -13.23
C LEU A 299 -9.50 -2.17 -14.50
N ASN A 300 -9.95 -1.70 -15.67
CA ASN A 300 -9.85 -2.41 -16.95
C ASN A 300 -10.49 -3.81 -16.93
N LEU A 301 -11.55 -4.00 -16.14
CA LEU A 301 -12.18 -5.31 -15.96
C LEU A 301 -13.14 -5.63 -17.11
N ASN A 302 -13.18 -6.91 -17.47
CA ASN A 302 -14.18 -7.40 -18.40
C ASN A 302 -15.56 -7.45 -17.73
N ARG A 303 -16.53 -6.73 -18.30
CA ARG A 303 -17.93 -6.70 -17.85
C ARG A 303 -18.69 -8.00 -18.10
N ASP A 304 -18.11 -8.94 -18.82
CA ASP A 304 -18.73 -10.25 -19.09
C ASP A 304 -18.80 -11.15 -17.82
N LYS A 305 -18.09 -10.81 -16.73
CA LYS A 305 -18.24 -11.53 -15.47
C LYS A 305 -19.59 -11.20 -14.82
N ALA A 306 -20.59 -12.04 -15.08
CA ALA A 306 -21.96 -11.83 -14.63
C ALA A 306 -22.15 -11.80 -13.09
N SER A 307 -21.28 -12.43 -12.31
CA SER A 307 -21.44 -12.51 -10.84
C SER A 307 -20.97 -11.26 -10.08
N GLY A 308 -20.26 -10.33 -10.74
CA GLY A 308 -19.62 -9.20 -10.09
C GLY A 308 -18.45 -9.61 -9.18
N TRP A 309 -17.94 -8.67 -8.37
CA TRP A 309 -16.93 -8.96 -7.35
C TRP A 309 -17.55 -9.51 -6.08
N GLU A 310 -16.87 -10.46 -5.45
CA GLU A 310 -17.21 -11.03 -4.15
C GLU A 310 -15.90 -11.30 -3.41
N GLU A 311 -15.88 -11.00 -2.11
CA GLU A 311 -14.69 -11.11 -1.25
C GLU A 311 -14.17 -12.55 -1.24
N CYS A 312 -14.95 -13.47 -0.68
CA CYS A 312 -14.62 -14.90 -0.62
C CYS A 312 -15.62 -15.76 -1.42
N ALA A 313 -15.12 -16.40 -2.46
CA ALA A 313 -15.90 -17.29 -3.32
C ALA A 313 -16.08 -18.68 -2.68
N GLY A 314 -17.23 -18.93 -2.04
CA GLY A 314 -17.50 -20.22 -1.39
C GLY A 314 -17.45 -21.44 -2.32
N ALA A 315 -17.64 -21.26 -3.63
CA ALA A 315 -17.43 -22.31 -4.62
C ALA A 315 -15.95 -22.75 -4.71
N VAL A 316 -15.01 -21.82 -4.59
CA VAL A 316 -13.58 -22.12 -4.55
C VAL A 316 -13.27 -22.89 -3.27
N SER A 317 -13.67 -22.37 -2.10
CA SER A 317 -13.39 -23.01 -0.80
C SER A 317 -13.99 -24.42 -0.67
N LYS A 318 -15.15 -24.65 -1.30
CA LYS A 318 -15.80 -25.96 -1.33
C LYS A 318 -15.03 -26.99 -2.18
N ASN A 319 -14.44 -26.56 -3.29
CA ASN A 319 -13.75 -27.45 -4.23
C ASN A 319 -12.27 -27.63 -3.90
N PHE A 320 -11.62 -26.62 -3.34
CA PHE A 320 -10.20 -26.63 -3.01
C PHE A 320 -9.94 -27.33 -1.67
N LYS A 321 -9.77 -28.67 -1.71
CA LYS A 321 -9.60 -29.49 -0.50
C LYS A 321 -8.19 -30.02 -0.29
N ALA A 322 -7.30 -29.88 -1.27
CA ALA A 322 -5.89 -30.24 -1.17
C ALA A 322 -5.68 -31.65 -0.58
N LYS A 323 -6.47 -32.63 -1.05
CA LYS A 323 -6.54 -33.98 -0.44
C LYS A 323 -5.26 -34.78 -0.65
N HIS A 324 -4.51 -34.46 -1.70
CA HIS A 324 -3.28 -35.15 -2.09
C HIS A 324 -2.03 -34.30 -1.89
N SER A 325 -2.21 -33.01 -1.67
CA SER A 325 -1.14 -32.08 -1.34
C SER A 325 -0.70 -32.26 0.13
N LEU A 326 0.59 -32.13 0.38
CA LEU A 326 1.13 -32.13 1.74
C LEU A 326 0.98 -30.72 2.33
N PRO A 327 0.80 -30.58 3.66
CA PRO A 327 0.89 -29.29 4.32
C PRO A 327 2.21 -28.58 4.04
N SER A 328 2.14 -27.27 3.82
CA SER A 328 3.27 -26.44 3.40
C SER A 328 4.43 -26.40 4.40
N ILE A 329 4.21 -26.77 5.67
CA ILE A 329 5.28 -27.02 6.65
C ILE A 329 6.31 -28.04 6.15
N ARG A 330 5.93 -28.97 5.28
CA ARG A 330 6.84 -29.94 4.65
C ARG A 330 7.81 -29.30 3.67
N LEU A 331 7.52 -28.09 3.19
CA LEU A 331 8.32 -27.36 2.20
C LEU A 331 9.19 -26.28 2.85
N LEU A 332 8.76 -25.72 4.00
CA LEU A 332 9.45 -24.62 4.66
C LEU A 332 10.92 -24.89 5.01
N PRO A 333 11.32 -26.06 5.56
CA PRO A 333 12.73 -26.35 5.84
C PRO A 333 13.61 -26.21 4.60
N GLU A 334 13.24 -26.86 3.49
CA GLU A 334 14.00 -26.83 2.24
C GLU A 334 14.09 -25.40 1.65
N LEU A 335 13.00 -24.63 1.74
CA LEU A 335 12.99 -23.23 1.30
C LEU A 335 13.97 -22.37 2.12
N ILE A 336 13.99 -22.53 3.44
CA ILE A 336 14.91 -21.81 4.32
C ILE A 336 16.36 -22.22 4.06
N GLU A 337 16.60 -23.52 3.89
CA GLU A 337 17.92 -24.11 3.60
C GLU A 337 18.46 -23.72 2.23
N SER A 338 17.58 -23.44 1.26
CA SER A 338 17.97 -22.87 -0.04
C SER A 338 18.47 -21.42 0.04
N GLY A 339 18.41 -20.81 1.24
CA GLY A 339 18.90 -19.46 1.51
C GLY A 339 17.82 -18.38 1.42
N ILE A 340 16.54 -18.74 1.27
CA ILE A 340 15.43 -17.79 1.27
C ILE A 340 15.08 -17.42 2.73
N PRO A 341 15.18 -16.14 3.12
CA PRO A 341 14.65 -15.67 4.39
C PRO A 341 13.13 -15.84 4.45
N VAL A 342 12.62 -16.34 5.58
CA VAL A 342 11.19 -16.49 5.84
C VAL A 342 10.84 -15.68 7.08
N LEU A 343 9.79 -14.86 6.98
CA LEU A 343 9.20 -14.14 8.09
C LEU A 343 7.79 -14.65 8.33
N LEU A 344 7.54 -15.20 9.51
CA LEU A 344 6.21 -15.52 9.99
C LEU A 344 5.78 -14.41 10.96
N PHE A 345 4.57 -13.90 10.84
CA PHE A 345 4.04 -12.95 11.81
C PHE A 345 2.62 -13.30 12.22
N SER A 346 2.25 -13.01 13.46
CA SER A 346 0.93 -13.33 14.00
C SER A 346 0.42 -12.19 14.86
N GLY A 347 -0.86 -11.86 14.74
CA GLY A 347 -1.59 -11.09 15.74
C GLY A 347 -1.97 -11.95 16.95
N ASP A 348 -1.80 -11.41 18.16
CA ASP A 348 -2.08 -12.16 19.40
C ASP A 348 -3.58 -12.30 19.74
N ARG A 349 -4.48 -11.69 18.95
CA ARG A 349 -5.95 -11.78 19.11
C ARG A 349 -6.66 -12.62 18.06
N ASP A 350 -5.92 -13.19 17.12
CA ASP A 350 -6.47 -14.13 16.15
C ASP A 350 -6.72 -15.50 16.78
N LEU A 351 -7.90 -16.08 16.56
CA LEU A 351 -8.25 -17.43 17.01
C LEU A 351 -8.02 -18.49 15.92
N ILE A 352 -8.49 -18.23 14.70
CA ILE A 352 -8.47 -19.22 13.61
C ILE A 352 -7.05 -19.59 13.18
N CYS A 353 -6.12 -18.64 13.21
CA CYS A 353 -4.69 -18.91 12.97
C CYS A 353 -3.84 -18.37 14.13
N ASN A 354 -4.29 -18.69 15.35
CA ASN A 354 -3.70 -18.18 16.57
C ASN A 354 -2.18 -18.39 16.69
N HIS A 355 -1.55 -17.43 17.37
CA HIS A 355 -0.10 -17.36 17.51
C HIS A 355 0.53 -18.55 18.25
N LEU A 356 -0.21 -19.27 19.10
CA LEU A 356 0.31 -20.48 19.76
C LEU A 356 0.56 -21.59 18.74
N GLY A 357 -0.30 -21.71 17.72
CA GLY A 357 -0.11 -22.63 16.60
C GLY A 357 1.16 -22.32 15.81
N THR A 358 1.39 -21.04 15.51
CA THR A 358 2.63 -20.58 14.84
C THR A 358 3.87 -20.80 15.71
N GLU A 359 3.79 -20.60 17.02
CA GLU A 359 4.91 -20.90 17.93
C GLU A 359 5.17 -22.40 18.03
N GLN A 360 4.13 -23.22 18.05
CA GLN A 360 4.23 -24.68 18.13
C GLN A 360 4.84 -25.28 16.86
N LEU A 361 4.43 -24.82 15.67
CA LEU A 361 5.02 -25.30 14.41
C LEU A 361 6.49 -24.90 14.32
N ILE A 362 6.86 -23.68 14.74
CA ILE A 362 8.26 -23.25 14.76
C ILE A 362 9.03 -24.14 15.74
N HIS A 363 8.51 -24.33 16.95
CA HIS A 363 9.16 -25.16 17.97
C HIS A 363 9.46 -26.59 17.47
N ASN A 364 8.56 -27.17 16.68
CA ASN A 364 8.69 -28.54 16.17
C ASN A 364 9.49 -28.64 14.87
N MET A 365 9.60 -27.55 14.10
CA MET A 365 10.27 -27.56 12.81
C MET A 365 11.79 -27.78 12.95
N LYS A 366 12.34 -28.60 12.07
CA LYS A 366 13.77 -28.89 11.97
C LYS A 366 14.30 -28.42 10.63
N TRP A 367 15.39 -27.67 10.65
CA TRP A 367 16.12 -27.18 9.48
C TRP A 367 17.54 -26.83 9.90
N ASN A 368 18.51 -26.83 8.99
CA ASN A 368 19.90 -26.42 9.27
C ASN A 368 20.45 -27.01 10.60
N ASP A 369 20.33 -28.33 10.77
CA ASP A 369 20.84 -29.13 11.91
C ASP A 369 20.34 -28.78 13.32
N GLY A 370 19.21 -28.09 13.46
CA GLY A 370 18.66 -27.74 14.78
C GLY A 370 17.14 -27.57 14.76
N THR A 371 16.52 -27.53 15.95
CA THR A 371 15.06 -27.57 16.10
C THR A 371 14.53 -26.25 16.68
N GLY A 372 13.49 -25.70 16.07
CA GLY A 372 12.95 -24.38 16.44
C GLY A 372 13.99 -23.28 16.43
N PHE A 373 13.91 -22.32 17.33
CA PHE A 373 14.90 -21.23 17.38
C PHE A 373 16.21 -21.59 18.08
N GLU A 374 16.60 -22.88 18.08
CA GLU A 374 17.91 -23.30 18.55
C GLU A 374 19.03 -22.71 17.68
N THR A 375 20.03 -22.09 18.32
CA THR A 375 21.22 -21.52 17.66
C THR A 375 22.45 -22.40 17.83
N SER A 376 22.48 -23.16 18.93
CA SER A 376 23.47 -24.19 19.24
C SER A 376 22.86 -25.16 20.25
N PRO A 377 23.40 -26.38 20.44
CA PRO A 377 22.79 -27.40 21.31
C PRO A 377 22.39 -26.87 22.69
N GLY A 378 21.08 -26.81 22.96
CA GLY A 378 20.52 -26.32 24.23
C GLY A 378 20.52 -24.81 24.42
N VAL A 379 20.75 -24.02 23.36
CA VAL A 379 20.70 -22.55 23.37
C VAL A 379 19.69 -22.07 22.33
N TRP A 380 18.70 -21.31 22.78
CA TRP A 380 17.66 -20.74 21.92
C TRP A 380 17.89 -19.24 21.71
N ALA A 381 17.59 -18.77 20.49
CA ALA A 381 17.58 -17.34 20.21
C ALA A 381 16.57 -16.64 21.15
N PRO A 382 16.95 -15.54 21.80
CA PRO A 382 16.07 -14.86 22.73
C PRO A 382 14.90 -14.21 21.99
N ARG A 383 13.76 -14.13 22.68
CA ARG A 383 12.69 -13.20 22.29
C ARG A 383 13.17 -11.79 22.63
N ARG A 384 13.10 -10.91 21.64
CA ARG A 384 13.54 -9.52 21.74
C ARG A 384 12.32 -8.60 21.67
N TYR A 385 12.05 -7.85 22.73
CA TYR A 385 10.82 -7.07 22.86
C TYR A 385 10.83 -5.85 21.95
N TRP A 386 9.71 -5.64 21.27
CA TRP A 386 9.55 -4.56 20.31
C TRP A 386 8.68 -3.45 20.87
N THR A 387 9.17 -2.22 20.77
CA THR A 387 8.44 -1.00 21.06
C THR A 387 8.35 -0.16 19.78
N PHE A 388 7.17 0.34 19.49
CA PHE A 388 6.91 1.21 18.34
C PHE A 388 6.18 2.46 18.83
N GLU A 389 6.78 3.62 18.61
CA GLU A 389 6.32 4.95 19.02
C GLU A 389 5.98 5.05 20.51
N GLY A 390 6.86 4.49 21.35
CA GLY A 390 6.71 4.48 22.80
C GLY A 390 5.80 3.37 23.33
N GLU A 391 5.06 2.67 22.48
CA GLU A 391 4.11 1.63 22.88
C GLU A 391 4.66 0.21 22.67
N PRO A 392 4.40 -0.74 23.59
CA PRO A 392 4.69 -2.15 23.36
C PRO A 392 3.98 -2.66 22.09
N ALA A 393 4.76 -3.16 21.14
CA ALA A 393 4.26 -3.61 19.85
C ALA A 393 4.30 -5.13 19.71
N GLY A 394 5.13 -5.83 20.49
CA GLY A 394 5.28 -7.27 20.37
C GLY A 394 6.68 -7.78 20.70
N TYR A 395 7.11 -8.84 20.02
CA TYR A 395 8.51 -9.28 20.03
C TYR A 395 8.94 -9.90 18.71
N TYR A 396 10.26 -9.87 18.48
CA TYR A 396 10.93 -10.61 17.42
C TYR A 396 11.67 -11.80 18.01
N GLN A 397 11.72 -12.90 17.26
CA GLN A 397 12.61 -14.03 17.52
C GLN A 397 13.15 -14.52 16.19
N GLN A 398 14.47 -14.69 16.08
CA GLN A 398 15.10 -15.00 14.79
C GLN A 398 16.23 -16.00 14.97
N ALA A 399 16.26 -17.01 14.11
CA ALA A 399 17.43 -17.87 13.93
C ALA A 399 17.43 -18.45 12.53
N ARG A 400 18.64 -18.60 11.94
CA ARG A 400 18.88 -19.46 10.77
C ARG A 400 17.90 -19.17 9.62
N ASN A 401 17.81 -17.90 9.21
CA ASN A 401 16.95 -17.36 8.15
C ASN A 401 15.43 -17.43 8.39
N LEU A 402 14.97 -17.88 9.57
CA LEU A 402 13.59 -17.74 10.00
C LEU A 402 13.47 -16.59 11.00
N THR A 403 12.49 -15.72 10.77
CA THR A 403 12.10 -14.63 11.67
C THR A 403 10.64 -14.85 12.08
N TYR A 404 10.35 -14.72 13.37
CA TYR A 404 8.99 -14.69 13.88
C TYR A 404 8.71 -13.36 14.57
N VAL A 405 7.55 -12.78 14.30
CA VAL A 405 7.07 -11.53 14.90
C VAL A 405 5.70 -11.75 15.50
N LEU A 406 5.57 -11.62 16.81
CA LEU A 406 4.26 -11.56 17.46
C LEU A 406 3.85 -10.09 17.59
N PHE A 407 2.66 -9.73 17.11
CA PHE A 407 2.06 -8.40 17.28
C PHE A 407 1.10 -8.41 18.45
N TYR A 408 1.30 -7.49 19.40
CA TYR A 408 0.37 -7.31 20.49
C TYR A 408 -0.87 -6.53 20.05
N ASN A 409 -2.03 -7.02 20.49
CA ASN A 409 -3.37 -6.48 20.26
C ASN A 409 -3.79 -6.43 18.79
N ALA A 410 -3.28 -7.33 17.96
CA ALA A 410 -3.62 -7.42 16.53
C ALA A 410 -4.48 -8.67 16.24
N SER A 411 -5.39 -8.52 15.29
CA SER A 411 -6.32 -9.54 14.79
C SER A 411 -5.64 -10.48 13.78
N HIS A 412 -6.46 -11.21 13.01
CA HIS A 412 -6.04 -11.99 11.85
C HIS A 412 -5.38 -11.13 10.77
N MET A 413 -5.97 -9.96 10.48
CA MET A 413 -5.45 -9.00 9.50
C MET A 413 -4.56 -7.98 10.20
N VAL A 414 -3.34 -8.37 10.55
CA VAL A 414 -2.39 -7.49 11.29
C VAL A 414 -2.18 -6.12 10.61
N PRO A 415 -2.08 -6.01 9.27
CA PRO A 415 -1.93 -4.71 8.62
C PRO A 415 -3.19 -3.86 8.65
N PHE A 416 -4.38 -4.44 8.86
CA PHE A 416 -5.61 -3.70 9.12
C PHE A 416 -5.51 -2.98 10.48
N ASP A 417 -5.12 -3.68 11.55
CA ASP A 417 -5.02 -3.08 12.89
C ASP A 417 -3.85 -2.09 13.04
N PHE A 418 -2.68 -2.44 12.51
CA PHE A 418 -1.44 -1.68 12.72
C PHE A 418 -0.62 -1.50 11.44
N PRO A 419 -1.14 -0.73 10.45
CA PRO A 419 -0.49 -0.57 9.15
C PRO A 419 0.94 -0.04 9.26
N ARG A 420 1.19 0.93 10.14
CA ARG A 420 2.54 1.50 10.35
C ARG A 420 3.50 0.48 10.96
N ARG A 421 3.04 -0.34 11.91
CA ARG A 421 3.88 -1.36 12.54
C ARG A 421 4.27 -2.45 11.55
N THR A 422 3.33 -2.89 10.71
CA THR A 422 3.63 -3.89 9.67
C THR A 422 4.55 -3.33 8.59
N ARG A 423 4.45 -2.04 8.26
CA ARG A 423 5.40 -1.36 7.38
C ARG A 423 6.82 -1.34 7.95
N ASP A 424 7.00 -1.02 9.23
CA ASP A 424 8.30 -1.05 9.90
C ASP A 424 8.92 -2.45 9.89
N MET A 425 8.10 -3.47 10.13
CA MET A 425 8.51 -4.87 10.00
C MET A 425 8.97 -5.21 8.59
N LEU A 426 8.20 -4.83 7.56
CA LEU A 426 8.53 -5.08 6.16
C LEU A 426 9.86 -4.40 5.77
N ASP A 427 10.03 -3.12 6.09
CA ASP A 427 11.22 -2.34 5.71
C ASP A 427 12.50 -2.95 6.29
N ARG A 428 12.43 -3.47 7.52
CA ARG A 428 13.54 -4.21 8.15
C ARG A 428 13.85 -5.50 7.44
N PHE A 429 12.81 -6.27 7.10
CA PHE A 429 12.95 -7.54 6.42
C PHE A 429 13.56 -7.37 5.02
N MET A 430 13.19 -6.31 4.31
CA MET A 430 13.74 -5.98 2.99
C MET A 430 15.09 -5.25 3.04
N HIS A 431 15.59 -4.96 4.24
CA HIS A 431 16.82 -4.17 4.47
C HIS A 431 16.81 -2.85 3.69
N VAL A 432 15.72 -2.08 3.81
CA VAL A 432 15.62 -0.76 3.20
C VAL A 432 16.58 0.19 3.90
N ASP A 433 17.44 0.85 3.11
CA ASP A 433 18.33 1.91 3.61
C ASP A 433 17.65 3.27 3.50
N ILE A 434 17.04 3.72 4.60
CA ILE A 434 16.37 5.02 4.62
C ILE A 434 17.31 6.19 4.89
N ALA A 435 18.58 5.96 5.23
CA ALA A 435 19.51 7.04 5.60
C ALA A 435 19.74 8.04 4.43
N SER A 436 19.34 7.63 3.22
CA SER A 436 19.38 8.40 1.98
C SER A 436 18.11 9.22 1.68
N ILE A 437 17.02 8.99 2.41
CA ILE A 437 15.68 9.50 2.11
C ILE A 437 15.23 10.37 3.29
N GLY A 438 15.28 11.69 3.13
CA GLY A 438 14.94 12.63 4.20
C GLY A 438 13.54 12.37 4.78
N GLY A 439 13.42 12.42 6.11
CA GLY A 439 12.20 12.15 6.87
C GLY A 439 12.53 12.02 8.36
N SER A 440 11.54 12.14 9.24
CA SER A 440 11.73 11.79 10.66
C SER A 440 11.37 10.32 10.80
N PRO A 441 12.32 9.40 11.09
CA PRO A 441 12.00 7.98 11.21
C PRO A 441 10.99 7.73 12.33
N ALA A 442 10.13 6.73 12.19
CA ALA A 442 9.32 6.29 13.32
C ALA A 442 10.23 5.81 14.45
N GLU A 443 9.89 6.13 15.70
CA GLU A 443 10.66 5.62 16.83
C GLU A 443 10.34 4.14 17.01
N SER A 444 11.25 3.27 16.61
CA SER A 444 11.08 1.85 16.82
C SER A 444 12.35 1.16 17.31
N ARG A 445 12.17 0.30 18.31
CA ARG A 445 13.25 -0.26 19.13
C ARG A 445 13.01 -1.73 19.41
N ILE A 446 14.09 -2.50 19.44
CA ILE A 446 14.09 -3.88 19.92
C ILE A 446 15.02 -3.94 21.13
N ASP A 447 14.52 -4.38 22.28
CA ASP A 447 15.21 -4.36 23.58
C ASP A 447 15.78 -2.98 23.96
N GLY A 448 15.10 -1.90 23.55
CA GLY A 448 15.53 -0.51 23.78
C GLY A 448 16.61 0.00 22.83
N GLU A 449 17.27 -0.89 22.06
CA GLU A 449 18.24 -0.53 21.03
C GLU A 449 17.53 0.21 19.89
N LYS A 450 18.08 1.36 19.48
CA LYS A 450 17.62 2.05 18.27
C LYS A 450 17.98 1.19 17.07
N LEU A 451 16.97 0.89 16.26
CA LEU A 451 17.14 0.06 15.08
C LEU A 451 17.55 0.92 13.87
N PRO A 452 18.00 0.28 12.77
CA PRO A 452 18.11 0.97 11.49
C PRO A 452 16.83 1.75 11.26
N GLN A 453 16.98 3.01 10.89
CA GLN A 453 15.84 3.88 10.71
C GLN A 453 14.87 3.22 9.71
N THR A 454 13.57 3.24 9.99
CA THR A 454 12.51 2.91 9.02
C THR A 454 11.71 4.17 8.70
N SER A 455 11.26 4.34 7.46
CA SER A 455 10.68 5.61 6.99
C SER A 455 9.26 5.86 7.50
N VAL A 456 8.77 5.01 8.39
CA VAL A 456 7.38 4.99 8.85
C VAL A 456 6.95 6.27 9.58
N GLY A 457 7.83 7.26 9.75
CA GLY A 457 7.46 8.55 10.28
C GLY A 457 7.03 9.51 9.16
N GLY A 458 5.76 9.93 9.25
CA GLY A 458 5.14 10.92 8.38
C GLY A 458 4.93 10.42 6.95
N HIS A 459 3.66 10.22 6.59
CA HIS A 459 3.25 10.15 5.18
C HIS A 459 3.91 11.29 4.40
N PRO A 460 4.45 11.08 3.17
CA PRO A 460 4.87 12.15 2.26
C PRO A 460 3.70 13.00 1.74
N ASN A 461 2.68 13.24 2.56
CA ASN A 461 1.70 14.31 2.40
C ASN A 461 2.05 15.57 3.21
N SER A 462 3.25 15.65 3.80
CA SER A 462 3.73 16.93 4.28
C SER A 462 4.28 17.71 3.09
N THR A 463 3.72 18.89 2.89
CA THR A 463 4.19 19.99 2.06
C THR A 463 5.72 20.14 2.05
N ALA A 464 6.42 19.69 3.10
CA ALA A 464 7.87 19.74 3.24
C ALA A 464 8.67 18.87 2.27
N ALA A 465 8.23 17.66 1.90
CA ALA A 465 8.98 16.81 0.94
C ALA A 465 8.84 17.33 -0.49
N GLU A 466 7.61 17.71 -0.88
CA GLU A 466 7.36 18.42 -2.14
C GLU A 466 7.99 19.82 -2.17
N GLU A 467 8.02 20.55 -1.06
CA GLU A 467 8.72 21.84 -0.96
C GLU A 467 10.22 21.63 -1.04
N GLN A 468 10.78 20.58 -0.44
CA GLN A 468 12.20 20.26 -0.57
C GLN A 468 12.54 19.86 -1.99
N GLU A 469 11.71 19.08 -2.67
CA GLU A 469 11.89 18.72 -4.07
C GLU A 469 11.73 19.94 -4.99
N LYS A 470 10.69 20.77 -4.78
CA LYS A 470 10.50 22.07 -5.46
C LYS A 470 11.66 23.02 -5.19
N GLN A 471 12.21 23.05 -3.98
CA GLN A 471 13.38 23.86 -3.62
C GLN A 471 14.64 23.31 -4.30
N ARG A 472 14.80 21.99 -4.39
CA ARG A 472 15.92 21.34 -5.10
C ARG A 472 15.85 21.63 -6.60
N LEU A 473 14.67 21.53 -7.19
CA LEU A 473 14.40 21.87 -8.59
C LEU A 473 14.64 23.35 -8.85
N LYS A 474 14.14 24.26 -7.99
CA LYS A 474 14.44 25.71 -8.06
C LYS A 474 15.92 26.01 -7.91
N GLN A 475 16.65 25.31 -7.04
CA GLN A 475 18.10 25.49 -6.90
C GLN A 475 18.86 24.97 -8.12
N ALA A 476 18.39 23.89 -8.75
CA ALA A 476 18.95 23.38 -9.99
C ALA A 476 18.67 24.34 -11.18
N GLU A 477 17.46 24.86 -11.28
CA GLU A 477 17.09 25.92 -12.25
C GLU A 477 17.92 27.18 -12.03
N TRP A 478 18.04 27.65 -10.77
CA TRP A 478 18.85 28.81 -10.43
C TRP A 478 20.34 28.61 -10.76
N LYS A 479 20.89 27.41 -10.49
CA LYS A 479 22.26 27.07 -10.91
C LYS A 479 22.40 27.04 -12.42
N ALA A 480 21.42 26.54 -13.16
CA ALA A 480 21.42 26.58 -14.62
C ALA A 480 21.33 28.01 -15.16
N TYR A 481 20.51 28.87 -14.54
CA TYR A 481 20.33 30.27 -14.89
C TYR A 481 21.57 31.13 -14.55
N ALA A 482 22.23 30.85 -13.43
CA ALA A 482 23.50 31.50 -13.07
C ALA A 482 24.61 31.13 -14.06
N LYS A 483 24.67 29.86 -14.48
CA LYS A 483 25.66 29.37 -15.45
C LYS A 483 25.40 29.88 -16.86
N SER A 484 24.13 30.06 -17.26
CA SER A 484 23.78 30.70 -18.52
C SER A 484 24.01 32.22 -18.48
N GLY A 485 23.81 32.86 -17.33
CA GLY A 485 24.15 34.25 -17.07
C GLY A 485 25.65 34.55 -17.20
N GLU A 486 26.52 33.70 -16.65
CA GLU A 486 27.98 33.79 -16.85
C GLU A 486 28.36 33.64 -18.33
N ALA A 487 27.75 32.69 -19.05
CA ALA A 487 28.00 32.50 -20.47
C ALA A 487 27.56 33.72 -21.31
N MET A 488 26.39 34.31 -21.01
CA MET A 488 25.91 35.53 -21.66
C MET A 488 26.80 36.73 -21.37
N LEU A 489 27.30 36.87 -20.15
CA LEU A 489 28.22 37.97 -19.78
C LEU A 489 29.54 37.88 -20.57
N VAL A 490 30.06 36.67 -20.79
CA VAL A 490 31.24 36.45 -21.65
C VAL A 490 30.96 36.84 -23.10
N VAL A 491 29.79 36.49 -23.64
CA VAL A 491 29.39 36.86 -25.01
C VAL A 491 29.26 38.38 -25.16
N VAL A 492 28.66 39.06 -24.18
CA VAL A 492 28.53 40.53 -24.17
C VAL A 492 29.90 41.20 -24.10
N ILE A 493 30.82 40.71 -23.26
CA ILE A 493 32.19 41.22 -23.19
C ILE A 493 32.92 41.07 -24.53
N ILE A 494 32.76 39.91 -25.21
CA ILE A 494 33.34 39.70 -26.53
C ILE A 494 32.76 40.69 -27.55
N LEU A 495 31.44 40.90 -27.55
CA LEU A 495 30.78 41.85 -28.44
C LEU A 495 31.24 43.29 -28.20
N VAL A 496 31.37 43.70 -26.93
CA VAL A 496 31.90 45.02 -26.54
C VAL A 496 33.36 45.18 -26.97
N CYS A 497 34.19 44.16 -26.80
CA CYS A 497 35.58 44.17 -27.25
C CYS A 497 35.70 44.26 -28.79
N VAL A 498 34.87 43.52 -29.53
CA VAL A 498 34.81 43.57 -31.00
C VAL A 498 34.34 44.95 -31.46
N TRP A 499 33.30 45.50 -30.84
CA TRP A 499 32.79 46.83 -31.18
C TRP A 499 33.81 47.93 -30.85
N GLY A 500 34.47 47.86 -29.69
CA GLY A 500 35.58 48.74 -29.31
C GLY A 500 36.75 48.65 -30.29
N PHE A 501 37.09 47.46 -30.77
CA PHE A 501 38.11 47.25 -31.80
C PHE A 501 37.73 47.90 -33.14
N PHE A 502 36.47 47.79 -33.55
CA PHE A 502 35.97 48.44 -34.77
C PHE A 502 36.00 49.97 -34.67
N ILE A 503 35.61 50.54 -33.53
CA ILE A 503 35.69 51.99 -33.27
C ILE A 503 37.15 52.46 -33.27
N TRP A 504 38.05 51.73 -32.62
CA TRP A 504 39.48 52.03 -32.61
C TRP A 504 40.11 51.97 -34.02
N ARG A 505 39.74 50.95 -34.81
CA ARG A 505 40.20 50.79 -36.20
C ARG A 505 39.62 51.87 -37.13
N SER A 506 38.38 52.30 -36.90
CA SER A 506 37.73 53.41 -37.62
C SER A 506 38.43 54.75 -37.35
N ARG A 507 38.73 55.04 -36.08
CA ARG A 507 39.47 56.27 -35.69
C ARG A 507 40.90 56.32 -36.21
N ARG A 508 41.55 55.17 -36.45
CA ARG A 508 42.89 55.12 -37.06
C ARG A 508 42.92 55.42 -38.57
N ARG A 509 41.78 55.33 -39.27
CA ARG A 509 41.67 55.64 -40.71
C ARG A 509 41.39 57.12 -41.03
N HIS A 510 41.12 57.95 -40.03
CA HIS A 510 40.89 59.39 -40.20
C HIS A 510 41.96 60.28 -39.50
N ARG A 511 43.24 59.96 -39.70
CA ARG A 511 44.34 60.93 -39.49
C ARG A 511 44.99 61.25 -40.83
N GLY A 512 44.38 62.18 -41.55
CA GLY A 512 44.95 62.70 -42.79
C GLY A 512 43.98 63.55 -43.60
N TYR A 513 43.63 64.75 -43.13
CA TYR A 513 43.45 65.91 -44.01
C TYR A 513 43.43 67.22 -43.21
N ARG A 514 44.04 68.25 -43.78
CA ARG A 514 44.40 69.55 -43.19
C ARG A 514 43.70 70.65 -44.00
N SER A 515 43.08 71.65 -43.35
CA SER A 515 42.81 72.98 -43.93
C SER A 515 42.71 73.98 -42.77
N VAL A 516 43.68 74.89 -42.56
CA VAL A 516 43.85 76.21 -43.20
C VAL A 516 42.58 77.05 -43.17
N TYR A 517 42.52 78.03 -42.27
CA TYR A 517 42.09 79.41 -42.54
C TYR A 517 42.70 80.38 -41.50
N ARG A 518 42.85 81.63 -41.92
CA ARG A 518 43.83 82.65 -41.51
C ARG A 518 43.13 83.94 -41.02
N ASN A 519 43.67 84.49 -39.92
CA ASN A 519 43.77 85.89 -39.44
C ASN A 519 42.58 86.80 -39.07
N GLY A 520 42.83 87.54 -37.98
CA GLY A 520 42.28 88.84 -37.54
C GLY A 520 42.18 88.91 -36.01
N GLU A 521 43.18 89.32 -35.21
CA GLU A 521 43.53 90.71 -34.79
C GLU A 521 42.31 91.63 -34.54
N ALA A 522 42.19 92.48 -33.52
CA ALA A 522 42.92 92.80 -32.28
C ALA A 522 41.91 93.64 -31.42
N SER A 523 41.62 93.27 -30.17
CA SER A 523 42.06 93.90 -28.90
C SER A 523 41.42 95.24 -28.48
N THR A 524 41.29 95.38 -27.13
CA THR A 524 40.91 96.51 -26.23
C THR A 524 39.45 96.52 -25.74
N GLY A 525 39.11 96.62 -24.44
CA GLY A 525 39.83 96.65 -23.15
C GLY A 525 38.81 96.97 -22.02
N GLY A 526 38.75 96.22 -20.91
CA GLY A 526 39.06 96.63 -19.51
C GLY A 526 37.91 97.41 -18.79
N SER A 527 37.54 97.25 -17.51
CA SER A 527 38.12 96.62 -16.31
C SER A 527 37.09 96.62 -15.14
N SER A 528 37.38 95.82 -14.09
CA SER A 528 36.80 95.70 -12.72
C SER A 528 35.54 94.82 -12.55
N SER A 529 35.38 93.89 -11.59
CA SER A 529 36.12 93.39 -10.39
C SER A 529 35.43 92.05 -9.96
N VAL A 530 36.02 90.88 -9.65
CA VAL A 530 36.92 90.42 -8.56
C VAL A 530 36.36 90.76 -7.15
N LEU A 531 36.14 89.89 -6.14
CA LEU A 531 36.19 88.43 -5.90
C LEU A 531 35.50 88.12 -4.53
N ASP A 532 34.95 86.91 -4.40
CA ASP A 532 34.88 85.98 -3.25
C ASP A 532 34.26 86.29 -1.86
N ARG A 533 33.39 85.36 -1.41
CA ARG A 533 33.67 84.38 -0.31
C ARG A 533 32.57 83.30 -0.09
N PHE A 534 32.99 82.02 -0.17
CA PHE A 534 32.70 80.77 0.60
C PHE A 534 31.33 80.56 1.31
N ARG A 535 30.71 79.36 1.43
CA ARG A 535 31.23 78.00 1.69
C ARG A 535 30.11 76.91 1.61
N ASN A 536 30.52 75.67 1.34
CA ASN A 536 29.95 74.35 1.71
C ASN A 536 28.82 73.66 0.89
N LYS A 537 29.14 72.39 0.57
CA LYS A 537 28.36 71.13 0.69
C LYS A 537 27.92 70.41 -0.62
N ARG A 538 28.61 69.28 -0.85
CA ARG A 538 28.22 67.93 -1.33
C ARG A 538 27.27 67.72 -2.53
N GLU A 539 27.77 66.82 -3.41
CA GLU A 539 27.12 65.77 -4.22
C GLU A 539 26.19 66.22 -5.37
N ALA A 540 26.18 65.63 -6.57
CA ALA A 540 27.03 64.67 -7.29
C ALA A 540 26.64 64.78 -8.80
N ASN A 541 27.61 64.56 -9.71
CA ASN A 541 27.51 64.61 -11.19
C ASN A 541 26.38 63.69 -11.74
N GLY A 542 25.62 64.00 -12.81
CA GLY A 542 26.02 64.35 -14.19
C GLY A 542 26.61 63.11 -14.89
N ASP A 543 26.08 62.47 -15.95
CA ASP A 543 25.20 62.88 -17.05
C ASP A 543 24.77 61.62 -17.87
N ILE A 544 23.55 61.63 -18.47
CA ILE A 544 23.19 61.33 -19.90
C ILE A 544 23.44 59.89 -20.47
N GLU A 545 22.57 59.12 -21.18
CA GLU A 545 21.28 59.17 -21.93
C GLU A 545 20.51 57.86 -21.58
N THR A 546 19.18 57.67 -21.62
CA THR A 546 18.22 57.78 -22.74
C THR A 546 16.78 57.82 -22.20
N ALA A 547 15.95 58.61 -22.87
CA ALA A 547 14.56 58.94 -22.56
C ALA A 547 13.56 57.77 -22.64
N ASP A 548 12.59 57.77 -21.73
CA ASP A 548 11.18 57.63 -22.13
C ASP A 548 10.29 58.51 -21.22
N PHE A 549 9.41 59.26 -21.87
CA PHE A 549 8.38 60.19 -21.38
C PHE A 549 7.13 59.36 -20.96
N ASP A 550 6.12 59.77 -20.18
CA ASP A 550 5.66 61.01 -19.54
C ASP A 550 4.66 60.56 -18.44
N GLU A 551 4.42 61.42 -17.46
CA GLU A 551 3.57 61.19 -16.29
C GLU A 551 2.11 61.65 -16.46
N SER A 552 1.27 61.08 -15.60
CA SER A 552 0.14 61.72 -14.89
C SER A 552 -1.28 61.73 -15.50
N GLU A 553 -2.17 61.30 -14.60
CA GLU A 553 -3.56 61.73 -14.32
C GLU A 553 -4.77 61.28 -15.17
N LEU A 554 -5.65 60.57 -14.43
CA LEU A 554 -7.11 60.74 -14.28
C LEU A 554 -8.07 60.50 -15.47
N ASP A 555 -8.85 59.42 -15.31
CA ASP A 555 -10.32 59.36 -15.29
C ASP A 555 -11.19 60.10 -16.34
N ARG A 556 -12.03 59.26 -16.98
CA ARG A 556 -13.43 59.45 -17.48
C ARG A 556 -13.71 59.84 -18.94
N LEU A 557 -14.52 58.97 -19.59
CA LEU A 557 -15.77 59.20 -20.37
C LEU A 557 -16.26 57.80 -20.86
N ASN A 558 -17.37 57.18 -20.40
CA ASN A 558 -18.82 57.41 -20.68
C ASN A 558 -19.10 57.82 -22.15
N LEU A 559 -20.05 57.29 -22.94
CA LEU A 559 -21.33 56.57 -22.76
C LEU A 559 -21.85 56.09 -24.15
N GLU A 560 -22.76 55.10 -24.17
CA GLU A 560 -23.89 54.80 -25.10
C GLU A 560 -23.97 53.29 -25.44
N GLY A 561 -25.08 52.55 -25.30
CA GLY A 561 -26.47 52.83 -24.88
C GLY A 561 -27.11 51.50 -24.39
N SER A 562 -27.99 51.52 -23.38
CA SER A 562 -29.46 51.65 -23.47
C SER A 562 -30.23 50.32 -23.44
N ARG A 563 -30.92 50.13 -22.28
CA ARG A 563 -32.30 49.65 -22.06
C ARG A 563 -32.62 48.17 -21.71
N ASN A 564 -33.22 48.08 -20.52
CA ASN A 564 -34.43 47.33 -20.09
C ASN A 564 -34.30 45.81 -19.91
N MET A 565 -34.82 45.17 -18.84
CA MET A 565 -36.06 45.43 -18.08
C MET A 565 -36.06 44.65 -16.73
N GLU A 566 -36.60 45.30 -15.69
CA GLU A 566 -37.52 44.81 -14.62
C GLU A 566 -37.12 43.58 -13.76
N ALA A 567 -36.87 43.73 -12.46
CA ALA A 567 -37.76 44.07 -11.31
C ALA A 567 -38.37 42.79 -10.67
N GLU A 568 -37.96 42.42 -9.44
CA GLU A 568 -38.60 42.72 -8.13
C GLU A 568 -39.27 41.43 -7.58
N HIS A 569 -39.34 41.06 -6.29
CA HIS A 569 -39.23 41.70 -4.98
C HIS A 569 -38.93 40.65 -3.87
N TYR A 570 -38.21 41.06 -2.80
CA TYR A 570 -38.42 40.90 -1.32
C TYR A 570 -39.26 39.71 -0.75
N ALA A 571 -39.06 39.15 0.46
CA ALA A 571 -38.54 39.67 1.73
C ALA A 571 -38.16 38.54 2.72
N ILE A 572 -37.44 38.97 3.76
CA ILE A 572 -37.07 38.34 5.04
C ILE A 572 -38.29 38.11 5.96
N GLY A 573 -38.22 37.10 6.85
CA GLY A 573 -39.09 37.00 8.04
C GLY A 573 -38.70 35.85 8.99
N ASP A 574 -38.32 36.21 10.22
CA ASP A 574 -38.03 35.38 11.40
C ASP A 574 -39.31 34.83 12.08
N ASP A 575 -39.08 33.82 12.94
CA ASP A 575 -39.79 33.38 14.17
C ASP A 575 -41.30 33.05 14.16
N ASP A 576 -41.67 31.82 14.58
CA ASP A 576 -42.34 31.51 15.86
C ASP A 576 -42.86 30.06 15.97
N ASP A 577 -42.94 29.61 17.23
CA ASP A 577 -43.42 28.34 17.78
C ASP A 577 -44.83 27.89 17.38
N SER A 578 -45.08 26.57 17.38
CA SER A 578 -46.31 25.99 17.97
C SER A 578 -46.28 24.47 18.09
N ASP A 579 -46.54 24.01 19.31
CA ASP A 579 -46.98 22.67 19.71
C ASP A 579 -48.18 22.13 18.90
N ASN A 580 -48.31 20.81 18.82
CA ASN A 580 -49.58 20.14 19.10
C ASN A 580 -49.41 18.61 19.29
N ASP A 581 -49.68 18.21 20.53
CA ASP A 581 -50.16 16.90 20.94
C ASP A 581 -51.46 16.51 20.21
N GLU A 582 -51.65 15.22 19.92
CA GLU A 582 -52.96 14.56 20.08
C GLU A 582 -52.80 13.02 20.20
N SER A 583 -52.85 12.54 21.44
CA SER A 583 -53.44 11.24 21.86
C SER A 583 -54.82 11.58 22.47
N PRO A 584 -55.86 10.70 22.61
CA PRO A 584 -55.73 9.41 23.34
C PRO A 584 -56.79 8.30 23.05
N SER A 585 -56.52 7.07 23.53
CA SER A 585 -57.58 6.25 24.14
C SER A 585 -57.02 5.23 25.12
N GLN A 586 -57.48 5.34 26.37
CA GLN A 586 -57.15 4.58 27.58
C GLN A 586 -57.83 3.20 27.67
N GLN A 587 -57.42 2.48 28.74
CA GLN A 587 -58.11 1.43 29.54
C GLN A 587 -57.56 0.01 29.29
N GLN A 588 -57.16 -0.81 30.27
CA GLN A 588 -57.39 -0.85 31.73
C GLN A 588 -56.35 -1.79 32.38
N HIS A 589 -55.83 -1.42 33.55
CA HIS A 589 -55.33 -2.31 34.62
C HIS A 589 -56.52 -2.61 35.56
N PRO A 590 -56.57 -3.71 36.36
CA PRO A 590 -55.62 -4.06 37.44
C PRO A 590 -55.27 -5.57 37.44
N ASP A 591 -54.42 -6.17 38.27
CA ASP A 591 -54.39 -6.11 39.72
C ASP A 591 -53.17 -6.89 40.27
N SER A 592 -52.74 -6.47 41.46
CA SER A 592 -51.64 -7.02 42.26
C SER A 592 -52.00 -8.35 42.95
N ARG A 593 -51.04 -9.29 43.09
CA ARG A 593 -51.03 -10.26 44.19
C ARG A 593 -49.63 -10.76 44.58
N ARG A 594 -49.48 -10.82 45.90
CA ARG A 594 -48.40 -11.28 46.78
C ARG A 594 -48.16 -12.80 46.76
N GLU A 595 -46.99 -13.18 47.30
CA GLU A 595 -46.63 -14.47 47.95
C GLU A 595 -46.41 -15.67 46.98
N SER A 596 -45.45 -16.58 47.12
CA SER A 596 -44.63 -17.06 48.25
C SER A 596 -43.48 -17.98 47.76
N HIS A 597 -42.37 -18.03 48.50
CA HIS A 597 -41.37 -19.12 48.52
C HIS A 597 -41.98 -20.52 48.72
N PRO A 598 -41.28 -21.61 48.32
CA PRO A 598 -40.57 -22.38 49.35
C PRO A 598 -39.19 -22.91 48.93
N SER A 599 -38.33 -22.94 49.94
CA SER A 599 -37.17 -23.80 50.14
C SER A 599 -37.53 -25.30 50.13
N GLY A 600 -36.62 -26.14 49.63
CA GLY A 600 -36.69 -27.58 49.82
C GLY A 600 -35.44 -28.30 49.30
N GLU A 601 -34.42 -28.41 50.15
CA GLU A 601 -33.37 -29.43 50.06
C GLU A 601 -33.97 -30.82 50.34
N ARG A 602 -33.71 -31.77 49.43
CA ARG A 602 -33.22 -33.13 49.73
C ARG A 602 -32.79 -33.85 48.46
#